data_AF-A0A2U8QS47-F1
#
_entry.id   AF-A0A2U8QS47-F1
#
_cell.length_a   1.000
_cell.length_b   1.000
_cell.length_c   1.000
_cell.angle_alpha   90.00
_cell.angle_beta   90.00
_cell.angle_gamma   90.00
#
_symmetry.space_group_name_H-M   'P 1'
#
loop_
_entity.id
_entity.type
_entity.pdbx_description
1 polymer ?
#
loop_
_entity_poly.entity_id
_entity_poly.type
_entity_poly.pdbx_seq_one_letter_code
_entity_poly.pdbx_strand_id
1 'polypeptide(L)'
;MKAYPIQFEAILKERIWGGTKLKDYLNKPIISEITGESWEISTVPGDISVVANGDLKGRNLNEIIADFPKEILGERVLENFGQQFPLLFKFIDAREDLSIQLHPNDELAKKRHNSFGKTEMWYVMQAEEQSRLVVGFKKASNQKEYVQHLENNSLLELLEEIPVKAGDVFFLETGTIHAIGSGVLIAEIQQTSDVTYRLYDWGRVDAEGKSRELHTELALEAINYELTPSKITYTANENQATELVHCPYFNTDALPVDGTVKWKSHEGSFTVFMCAEGKVTFTVEGVTYTYQKGDTVLIPAEISSIVIEGKATLLEIFL
;
A
#
# COMPACT_ATOMS: atom_id res chain seq x y z
N MET A 1 -5.67 28.23 -3.45
CA MET A 1 -6.33 27.57 -2.30
C MET A 1 -5.43 27.82 -1.08
N LYS A 2 -5.94 27.85 0.16
CA LYS A 2 -5.02 27.73 1.31
C LYS A 2 -4.72 26.25 1.51
N ALA A 3 -3.48 25.82 1.30
CA ALA A 3 -3.13 24.41 1.47
C ALA A 3 -3.25 23.97 2.94
N TYR A 4 -3.75 22.76 3.15
CA TYR A 4 -3.84 22.11 4.45
C TYR A 4 -3.63 20.60 4.29
N PRO A 5 -3.24 19.88 5.35
CA PRO A 5 -3.18 18.42 5.33
C PRO A 5 -4.56 17.78 5.03
N ILE A 6 -4.64 16.96 3.99
CA ILE A 6 -5.89 16.42 3.45
C ILE A 6 -6.07 14.96 3.89
N GLN A 7 -7.21 14.65 4.50
CA GLN A 7 -7.67 13.29 4.75
C GLN A 7 -8.82 12.96 3.80
N PHE A 8 -8.99 11.67 3.51
CA PHE A 8 -10.04 11.18 2.62
C PHE A 8 -10.96 10.23 3.36
N GLU A 9 -12.19 10.12 2.87
CA GLU A 9 -13.12 9.09 3.29
C GLU A 9 -12.59 7.74 2.80
N ALA A 10 -12.41 6.79 3.72
CA ALA A 10 -11.90 5.46 3.42
C ALA A 10 -12.89 4.69 2.53
N ILE A 11 -12.41 4.14 1.42
CA ILE A 11 -13.20 3.26 0.55
C ILE A 11 -13.02 1.84 1.05
N LEU A 12 -14.05 1.31 1.71
CA LEU A 12 -14.01 0.00 2.37
C LEU A 12 -14.46 -1.10 1.40
N LYS A 13 -13.69 -2.19 1.32
CA LYS A 13 -13.95 -3.31 0.42
C LYS A 13 -14.15 -4.62 1.17
N GLU A 14 -15.30 -5.24 0.96
CA GLU A 14 -15.54 -6.61 1.38
C GLU A 14 -14.72 -7.60 0.55
N ARG A 15 -14.18 -8.61 1.23
CA ARG A 15 -13.37 -9.69 0.68
C ARG A 15 -13.67 -10.95 1.46
N ILE A 16 -13.78 -12.09 0.79
CA ILE A 16 -14.04 -13.38 1.46
C ILE A 16 -13.04 -13.72 2.57
N TRP A 17 -11.80 -13.21 2.45
CA TRP A 17 -10.71 -13.37 3.40
C TRP A 17 -10.61 -12.26 4.45
N GLY A 18 -11.46 -11.23 4.38
CA GLY A 18 -11.42 -10.07 5.24
C GLY A 18 -11.87 -10.35 6.67
N GLY A 19 -11.60 -9.40 7.57
CA GLY A 19 -11.89 -9.51 8.99
C GLY A 19 -12.40 -8.20 9.61
N THR A 20 -12.12 -8.02 10.90
CA THR A 20 -12.54 -6.86 11.69
C THR A 20 -11.39 -5.98 12.18
N LYS A 21 -10.13 -6.32 11.91
CA LYS A 21 -8.96 -5.62 12.46
C LYS A 21 -8.87 -4.17 11.99
N LEU A 22 -9.41 -3.85 10.82
CA LEU A 22 -9.54 -2.46 10.36
C LEU A 22 -10.31 -1.60 11.38
N LYS A 23 -11.36 -2.15 11.99
CA LYS A 23 -12.11 -1.49 13.07
C LYS A 23 -11.37 -1.58 14.40
N ASP A 24 -10.97 -2.78 14.79
CA ASP A 24 -10.47 -3.06 16.14
C ASP A 24 -9.10 -2.42 16.42
N TYR A 25 -8.25 -2.30 15.40
CA TYR A 25 -6.89 -1.74 15.52
C TYR A 25 -6.73 -0.36 14.90
N LEU A 26 -7.49 -0.03 13.85
CA LEU A 26 -7.32 1.22 13.07
C LEU A 26 -8.54 2.15 13.14
N ASN A 27 -9.57 1.80 13.94
CA ASN A 27 -10.79 2.59 14.12
C ASN A 27 -11.55 2.89 12.82
N LYS A 28 -11.41 2.05 11.79
CA LYS A 28 -12.13 2.22 10.53
C LYS A 28 -13.62 1.90 10.70
N PRO A 29 -14.53 2.66 10.07
CA PRO A 29 -15.97 2.51 10.26
C PRO A 29 -16.55 1.34 9.43
N ILE A 30 -15.95 0.16 9.52
CA ILE A 30 -16.46 -1.03 8.84
C ILE A 30 -17.78 -1.48 9.47
N ILE A 31 -18.70 -1.95 8.64
CA ILE A 31 -19.99 -2.53 9.07
C ILE A 31 -19.98 -4.05 8.87
N SER A 32 -19.15 -4.53 7.94
CA SER A 32 -19.07 -5.94 7.54
C SER A 32 -17.88 -6.63 8.18
N GLU A 33 -18.12 -7.84 8.69
CA GLU A 33 -17.12 -8.71 9.35
C GLU A 33 -16.14 -9.37 8.36
N ILE A 34 -16.31 -9.10 7.07
CA ILE A 34 -15.46 -9.56 5.98
C ILE A 34 -14.82 -8.38 5.22
N THR A 35 -14.64 -7.24 5.89
CA THR A 35 -13.96 -6.10 5.25
C THR A 35 -12.47 -6.36 5.19
N GLY A 36 -11.94 -6.60 3.99
CA GLY A 36 -10.53 -6.97 3.81
C GLY A 36 -9.62 -5.78 3.48
N GLU A 37 -10.16 -4.72 2.88
CA GLU A 37 -9.34 -3.57 2.45
C GLU A 37 -9.99 -2.25 2.85
N SER A 38 -9.15 -1.30 3.23
CA SER A 38 -9.50 0.12 3.38
C SER A 38 -8.59 0.89 2.44
N TRP A 39 -9.14 1.45 1.35
CA TRP A 39 -8.36 2.28 0.44
C TRP A 39 -8.40 3.72 0.95
N GLU A 40 -7.22 4.25 1.21
CA GLU A 40 -7.02 5.48 1.96
C GLU A 40 -6.84 6.68 1.03
N ILE A 41 -6.10 6.50 -0.06
CA ILE A 41 -5.97 7.50 -1.13
C ILE A 41 -5.90 6.74 -2.45
N SER A 42 -6.86 7.01 -3.34
CA SER A 42 -7.03 6.34 -4.62
C SER A 42 -7.51 7.29 -5.71
N THR A 43 -7.03 7.07 -6.92
CA THR A 43 -7.59 7.65 -8.15
C THR A 43 -7.99 6.58 -9.18
N VAL A 44 -8.01 5.31 -8.76
CA VAL A 44 -8.44 4.20 -9.62
C VAL A 44 -9.88 4.45 -10.09
N PRO A 45 -10.19 4.31 -11.40
CA PRO A 45 -11.54 4.53 -11.91
C PRO A 45 -12.60 3.70 -11.17
N GLY A 46 -13.66 4.37 -10.73
CA GLY A 46 -14.72 3.76 -9.92
C GLY A 46 -14.50 3.86 -8.41
N ASP A 47 -13.26 4.07 -7.96
CA ASP A 47 -12.85 4.11 -6.56
C ASP A 47 -11.96 5.31 -6.27
N ILE A 48 -12.44 6.50 -6.63
CA ILE A 48 -11.71 7.76 -6.45
C ILE A 48 -12.00 8.31 -5.05
N SER A 49 -10.95 8.59 -4.27
CA SER A 49 -11.07 9.11 -2.91
C SER A 49 -11.71 10.49 -2.87
N VAL A 50 -12.55 10.70 -1.86
CA VAL A 50 -13.26 11.96 -1.58
C VAL A 50 -12.70 12.57 -0.30
N VAL A 51 -12.45 13.89 -0.30
CA VAL A 51 -11.87 14.58 0.86
C VAL A 51 -12.84 14.61 2.03
N ALA A 52 -12.36 14.27 3.22
CA ALA A 52 -13.13 14.19 4.46
C ALA A 52 -13.10 15.48 5.30
N ASN A 53 -12.14 16.38 5.08
CA ASN A 53 -11.86 17.53 5.93
C ASN A 53 -11.60 18.85 5.16
N GLY A 54 -11.72 19.97 5.88
CA GLY A 54 -11.40 21.31 5.39
C GLY A 54 -12.28 21.80 4.23
N ASP A 55 -11.79 22.81 3.51
CA ASP A 55 -12.55 23.53 2.48
C ASP A 55 -12.83 22.70 1.22
N LEU A 56 -12.04 21.65 0.97
CA LEU A 56 -12.22 20.73 -0.17
C LEU A 56 -13.12 19.53 0.17
N LYS A 57 -13.68 19.46 1.37
CA LYS A 57 -14.53 18.34 1.81
C LYS A 57 -15.64 18.04 0.79
N GLY A 58 -15.81 16.76 0.47
CA GLY A 58 -16.81 16.28 -0.49
C GLY A 58 -16.38 16.34 -1.95
N ARG A 59 -15.21 16.93 -2.26
CA ARG A 59 -14.63 16.89 -3.61
C ARG A 59 -13.78 15.64 -3.80
N ASN A 60 -13.78 15.08 -5.00
CA ASN A 60 -12.92 13.93 -5.33
C ASN A 60 -11.49 14.40 -5.68
N LEU A 61 -10.51 13.52 -5.48
CA LEU A 61 -9.08 13.84 -5.66
C LEU A 61 -8.75 14.30 -7.09
N ASN A 62 -9.36 13.69 -8.10
CA ASN A 62 -9.10 14.06 -9.51
C ASN A 62 -9.54 15.49 -9.82
N GLU A 63 -10.68 15.93 -9.29
CA GLU A 63 -11.15 17.33 -9.44
C GLU A 63 -10.19 18.32 -8.78
N ILE A 64 -9.64 17.97 -7.61
CA ILE A 64 -8.73 18.85 -6.88
C ILE A 64 -7.40 18.95 -7.64
N ILE A 65 -6.89 17.85 -8.17
CA ILE A 65 -5.68 17.84 -9.01
C ILE A 65 -5.91 18.62 -10.30
N ALA A 66 -7.09 18.52 -10.93
CA ALA A 66 -7.38 19.27 -12.15
C ALA A 66 -7.38 20.80 -11.91
N ASP A 67 -7.91 21.24 -10.77
CA ASP A 67 -7.95 22.66 -10.39
C ASP A 67 -6.60 23.20 -9.92
N PHE A 68 -5.83 22.38 -9.18
CA PHE A 68 -4.60 22.79 -8.48
C PHE A 68 -3.46 21.77 -8.68
N PRO A 69 -3.05 21.49 -9.93
CA PRO A 69 -2.15 20.38 -10.22
C PRO A 69 -0.78 20.54 -9.56
N LYS A 70 -0.24 21.76 -9.59
CA LYS A 70 1.10 22.05 -9.07
C LYS A 70 1.11 22.11 -7.55
N GLU A 71 0.07 22.68 -6.95
CA GLU A 71 -0.06 22.86 -5.52
C GLU A 71 -0.32 21.52 -4.81
N ILE A 72 -1.08 20.63 -5.45
CA ILE A 72 -1.33 19.28 -4.93
C ILE A 72 -0.14 18.36 -5.20
N LEU A 73 0.26 18.18 -6.46
CA LEU A 73 1.21 17.14 -6.85
C LEU A 73 2.67 17.57 -6.76
N GLY A 74 2.95 18.84 -7.07
CA GLY A 74 4.31 19.36 -7.24
C GLY A 74 4.86 19.18 -8.66
N GLU A 75 5.84 20.00 -9.03
CA GLU A 75 6.38 20.05 -10.41
C GLU A 75 7.01 18.73 -10.85
N ARG A 76 7.80 18.07 -9.99
CA ARG A 76 8.46 16.80 -10.31
C ARG A 76 7.45 15.69 -10.59
N VAL A 77 6.37 15.63 -9.84
CA VAL A 77 5.30 14.64 -10.06
C VAL A 77 4.56 14.94 -11.36
N LEU A 78 4.26 16.20 -11.64
CA LEU A 78 3.62 16.60 -12.91
C LEU A 78 4.48 16.27 -14.13
N GLU A 79 5.80 16.42 -14.05
CA GLU A 79 6.71 16.09 -15.14
C GLU A 79 6.73 14.59 -15.44
N ASN A 80 6.69 13.75 -14.40
CA ASN A 80 6.80 12.29 -14.55
C ASN A 80 5.44 11.60 -14.83
N PHE A 81 4.35 12.12 -14.27
CA PHE A 81 3.04 11.45 -14.26
C PHE A 81 1.90 12.31 -14.82
N GLY A 82 2.17 13.55 -15.22
CA GLY A 82 1.12 14.51 -15.57
C GLY A 82 0.17 14.74 -14.40
N GLN A 83 -1.13 14.86 -14.68
CA GLN A 83 -2.16 15.04 -13.65
C GLN A 83 -2.66 13.71 -13.04
N GLN A 84 -1.94 12.60 -13.24
CA GLN A 84 -2.30 11.32 -12.64
C GLN A 84 -1.69 11.21 -11.26
N PHE A 85 -2.50 10.86 -10.25
CA PHE A 85 -1.96 10.52 -8.94
C PHE A 85 -1.29 9.14 -9.01
N PRO A 86 0.02 9.03 -8.73
CA PRO A 86 0.81 7.86 -9.12
C PRO A 86 0.69 6.66 -8.17
N LEU A 87 0.12 6.84 -6.97
CA LEU A 87 0.10 5.83 -5.91
C LEU A 87 -1.30 5.49 -5.41
N LEU A 88 -1.42 4.30 -4.82
CA LEU A 88 -2.59 3.83 -4.09
C LEU A 88 -2.15 3.36 -2.70
N PHE A 89 -2.86 3.83 -1.67
CA PHE A 89 -2.56 3.56 -0.27
C PHE A 89 -3.70 2.75 0.34
N LYS A 90 -3.38 1.65 1.03
CA LYS A 90 -4.37 0.77 1.64
C LYS A 90 -3.96 0.30 3.02
N PHE A 91 -4.95 -0.07 3.82
CA PHE A 91 -4.79 -1.06 4.87
C PHE A 91 -5.46 -2.36 4.45
N ILE A 92 -4.80 -3.49 4.72
CA ILE A 92 -5.31 -4.83 4.37
C ILE A 92 -5.38 -5.69 5.62
N ASP A 93 -6.56 -6.21 5.92
CA ASP A 93 -6.83 -7.15 7.01
C ASP A 93 -7.08 -8.56 6.46
N ALA A 94 -6.06 -9.41 6.59
CA ALA A 94 -6.13 -10.80 6.20
C ALA A 94 -6.58 -11.66 7.39
N ARG A 95 -7.90 -11.92 7.52
CA ARG A 95 -8.41 -12.93 8.45
C ARG A 95 -8.08 -14.34 7.97
N GLU A 96 -8.17 -14.54 6.65
CA GLU A 96 -7.78 -15.78 5.96
C GLU A 96 -6.71 -15.47 4.92
N ASP A 97 -6.12 -16.51 4.34
CA ASP A 97 -5.10 -16.36 3.31
C ASP A 97 -5.63 -15.64 2.08
N LEU A 98 -4.90 -14.62 1.62
CA LEU A 98 -5.14 -14.06 0.30
C LEU A 98 -4.68 -15.04 -0.78
N SER A 99 -5.16 -14.85 -2.00
CA SER A 99 -4.70 -15.66 -3.12
C SER A 99 -3.21 -15.52 -3.35
N ILE A 100 -2.56 -16.61 -3.79
CA ILE A 100 -1.22 -16.56 -4.39
C ILE A 100 -1.32 -15.82 -5.71
N GLN A 101 -0.55 -14.75 -5.85
CA GLN A 101 -0.65 -13.84 -6.99
C GLN A 101 0.68 -13.20 -7.34
N LEU A 102 0.71 -12.49 -8.46
CA LEU A 102 1.76 -11.55 -8.80
C LEU A 102 1.19 -10.38 -9.60
N HIS A 103 2.04 -9.39 -9.85
CA HIS A 103 1.69 -8.21 -10.62
C HIS A 103 2.60 -8.03 -11.83
N PRO A 104 2.06 -7.67 -13.02
CA PRO A 104 2.87 -7.34 -14.17
C PRO A 104 3.64 -6.02 -13.99
N ASN A 105 4.76 -5.90 -14.71
CA ASN A 105 5.50 -4.64 -14.85
C ASN A 105 4.73 -3.61 -15.69
N ASP A 106 5.22 -2.37 -15.73
CA ASP A 106 4.60 -1.27 -16.47
C ASP A 106 4.38 -1.59 -17.95
N GLU A 107 5.37 -2.18 -18.64
CA GLU A 107 5.25 -2.51 -20.07
C GLU A 107 4.10 -3.49 -20.33
N LEU A 108 4.05 -4.57 -19.54
CA LEU A 108 3.07 -5.64 -19.70
C LEU A 108 1.68 -5.19 -19.25
N ALA A 109 1.61 -4.42 -18.16
CA ALA A 109 0.37 -3.84 -17.66
C ALA A 109 -0.21 -2.84 -18.67
N LYS A 110 0.63 -1.99 -19.27
CA LYS A 110 0.22 -1.04 -20.30
C LYS A 110 -0.27 -1.76 -21.55
N LYS A 111 0.46 -2.75 -22.03
CA LYS A 111 0.13 -3.52 -23.24
C LYS A 111 -1.18 -4.29 -23.12
N ARG A 112 -1.45 -4.91 -21.96
CA ARG A 112 -2.60 -5.82 -21.79
C ARG A 112 -3.82 -5.16 -21.16
N HIS A 113 -3.61 -4.16 -20.30
CA HIS A 113 -4.67 -3.58 -19.45
C HIS A 113 -4.75 -2.05 -19.54
N ASN A 114 -3.84 -1.41 -20.28
CA ASN A 114 -3.69 0.05 -20.30
C ASN A 114 -3.54 0.67 -18.89
N SER A 115 -2.86 -0.04 -17.99
CA SER A 115 -2.64 0.35 -16.59
C SER A 115 -1.15 0.55 -16.31
N PHE A 116 -0.82 1.17 -15.16
CA PHE A 116 0.51 1.05 -14.57
C PHE A 116 0.77 -0.40 -14.14
N GLY A 117 2.05 -0.74 -14.00
CA GLY A 117 2.49 -1.87 -13.20
C GLY A 117 2.12 -1.67 -11.73
N LYS A 118 2.45 -2.64 -10.90
CA LYS A 118 2.09 -2.64 -9.48
C LYS A 118 3.23 -3.14 -8.63
N THR A 119 4.30 -2.33 -8.58
CA THR A 119 5.31 -2.42 -7.52
C THR A 119 4.68 -1.97 -6.22
N GLU A 120 4.97 -2.67 -5.13
CA GLU A 120 4.36 -2.42 -3.83
C GLU A 120 5.33 -2.60 -2.66
N MET A 121 4.98 -1.99 -1.54
CA MET A 121 5.64 -2.13 -0.25
C MET A 121 4.58 -2.42 0.81
N TRP A 122 4.90 -3.35 1.70
CA TRP A 122 4.09 -3.71 2.84
C TRP A 122 4.80 -3.38 4.14
N TYR A 123 4.11 -2.68 5.04
CA TYR A 123 4.49 -2.52 6.44
C TYR A 123 3.53 -3.33 7.33
N VAL A 124 4.06 -4.26 8.12
CA VAL A 124 3.25 -5.09 9.01
C VAL A 124 2.83 -4.28 10.23
N MET A 125 1.54 -3.91 10.28
CA MET A 125 0.95 -3.10 11.35
C MET A 125 0.59 -3.93 12.58
N GLN A 126 0.20 -5.19 12.36
CA GLN A 126 -0.07 -6.20 13.38
C GLN A 126 0.06 -7.59 12.75
N ALA A 127 0.53 -8.55 13.53
CA ALA A 127 0.71 -9.94 13.14
C ALA A 127 0.40 -10.86 14.34
N GLU A 128 -0.36 -11.93 14.09
CA GLU A 128 -0.59 -13.01 15.06
C GLU A 128 0.61 -13.96 15.14
N GLU A 129 0.71 -14.76 16.21
CA GLU A 129 1.89 -15.58 16.53
C GLU A 129 2.32 -16.54 15.40
N GLN A 130 1.38 -17.06 14.62
CA GLN A 130 1.64 -17.98 13.50
C GLN A 130 1.45 -17.33 12.12
N SER A 131 1.31 -16.01 12.08
CA SER A 131 1.10 -15.30 10.83
C SER A 131 2.39 -15.20 10.01
N ARG A 132 2.23 -15.20 8.68
CA ARG A 132 3.31 -15.26 7.71
C ARG A 132 2.93 -14.56 6.42
N LEU A 133 3.94 -14.25 5.63
CA LEU A 133 3.77 -13.83 4.24
C LEU A 133 4.39 -14.89 3.33
N VAL A 134 3.77 -15.10 2.17
CA VAL A 134 4.38 -15.85 1.07
C VAL A 134 5.05 -14.83 0.17
N VAL A 135 6.36 -14.91 -0.05
CA VAL A 135 7.09 -13.90 -0.84
C VAL A 135 8.24 -14.55 -1.63
N GLY A 136 8.08 -14.60 -2.94
CA GLY A 136 9.08 -15.13 -3.87
C GLY A 136 9.24 -16.64 -3.79
N PHE A 137 10.27 -17.15 -4.46
CA PHE A 137 10.62 -18.55 -4.47
C PHE A 137 11.62 -18.90 -3.34
N LYS A 138 11.55 -20.12 -2.79
CA LYS A 138 12.56 -20.65 -1.85
C LYS A 138 13.95 -20.76 -2.47
N LYS A 139 13.97 -21.05 -3.78
CA LYS A 139 15.15 -21.18 -4.64
C LYS A 139 14.81 -20.62 -6.01
N ALA A 140 15.79 -20.08 -6.73
CA ALA A 140 15.59 -19.69 -8.12
C ALA A 140 14.97 -20.85 -8.91
N SER A 141 13.99 -20.53 -9.74
CA SER A 141 13.21 -21.51 -10.50
C SER A 141 13.25 -21.15 -12.00
N ASN A 142 12.33 -21.69 -12.78
CA ASN A 142 12.13 -21.35 -14.18
C ASN A 142 10.70 -21.72 -14.60
N GLN A 143 10.29 -21.24 -15.77
CA GLN A 143 8.95 -21.47 -16.31
C GLN A 143 8.56 -22.96 -16.37
N LYS A 144 9.49 -23.86 -16.74
CA LYS A 144 9.19 -25.28 -16.88
C LYS A 144 8.88 -25.92 -15.52
N GLU A 145 9.70 -25.65 -14.51
CA GLU A 145 9.49 -26.14 -13.15
C GLU A 145 8.20 -25.56 -12.54
N TYR A 146 7.95 -24.27 -12.72
CA TYR A 146 6.72 -23.62 -12.28
C TYR A 146 5.47 -24.28 -12.88
N VAL A 147 5.43 -24.50 -14.21
CA VAL A 147 4.29 -25.15 -14.88
C VAL A 147 4.09 -26.57 -14.33
N GLN A 148 5.17 -27.33 -14.13
CA GLN A 148 5.09 -28.67 -13.57
C GLN A 148 4.46 -28.66 -12.15
N HIS A 149 4.84 -27.74 -11.28
CA HIS A 149 4.25 -27.63 -9.94
C HIS A 149 2.80 -27.14 -9.98
N LEU A 150 2.46 -26.25 -10.91
CA LEU A 150 1.10 -25.77 -11.13
C LEU A 150 0.17 -26.92 -11.55
N GLU A 151 0.56 -27.71 -12.56
CA GLU A 151 -0.23 -28.86 -13.05
C GLU A 151 -0.41 -29.95 -12.00
N ASN A 152 0.56 -30.12 -11.10
CA ASN A 152 0.52 -31.11 -10.03
C ASN A 152 -0.09 -30.59 -8.71
N ASN A 153 -0.62 -29.35 -8.67
CA ASN A 153 -1.16 -28.69 -7.47
C ASN A 153 -0.15 -28.62 -6.30
N SER A 154 1.14 -28.49 -6.60
CA SER A 154 2.23 -28.42 -5.63
C SER A 154 2.97 -27.07 -5.65
N LEU A 155 2.31 -26.00 -6.13
CA LEU A 155 2.90 -24.65 -6.27
C LEU A 155 3.52 -24.12 -4.97
N LEU A 156 2.87 -24.36 -3.82
CA LEU A 156 3.34 -23.89 -2.51
C LEU A 156 4.70 -24.48 -2.12
N GLU A 157 5.09 -25.63 -2.68
CA GLU A 157 6.39 -26.23 -2.40
C GLU A 157 7.54 -25.33 -2.87
N LEU A 158 7.31 -24.53 -3.93
CA LEU A 158 8.28 -23.62 -4.53
C LEU A 158 8.41 -22.28 -3.79
N LEU A 159 7.41 -21.88 -3.00
CA LEU A 159 7.27 -20.50 -2.51
C LEU A 159 7.80 -20.31 -1.10
N GLU A 160 8.52 -19.23 -0.86
CA GLU A 160 9.08 -18.92 0.47
C GLU A 160 7.99 -18.39 1.40
N GLU A 161 7.86 -19.02 2.58
CA GLU A 161 6.98 -18.57 3.66
C GLU A 161 7.81 -17.95 4.77
N ILE A 162 7.53 -16.68 5.08
CA ILE A 162 8.32 -15.88 6.03
C ILE A 162 7.41 -15.51 7.20
N PRO A 163 7.69 -15.99 8.43
CA PRO A 163 7.00 -15.51 9.63
C PRO A 163 7.20 -14.00 9.82
N VAL A 164 6.14 -13.32 10.25
CA VAL A 164 6.15 -11.86 10.38
C VAL A 164 5.75 -11.39 11.77
N LYS A 165 6.20 -10.19 12.11
CA LYS A 165 5.81 -9.44 13.31
C LYS A 165 5.56 -7.97 12.95
N ALA A 166 4.89 -7.25 13.85
CA ALA A 166 4.70 -5.81 13.70
C ALA A 166 6.04 -5.08 13.49
N GLY A 167 6.07 -4.14 12.56
CA GLY A 167 7.26 -3.41 12.14
C GLY A 167 8.11 -4.09 11.06
N ASP A 168 7.82 -5.35 10.68
CA ASP A 168 8.48 -5.94 9.52
C ASP A 168 8.06 -5.21 8.23
N VAL A 169 9.01 -5.06 7.29
CA VAL A 169 8.81 -4.39 6.01
C VAL A 169 9.19 -5.30 4.86
N PHE A 170 8.37 -5.29 3.81
CA PHE A 170 8.59 -6.04 2.59
C PHE A 170 8.45 -5.16 1.36
N PHE A 171 9.38 -5.29 0.42
CA PHE A 171 9.31 -4.68 -0.90
C PHE A 171 9.08 -5.75 -1.96
N LEU A 172 8.10 -5.52 -2.83
CA LEU A 172 7.65 -6.45 -3.83
C LEU A 172 7.74 -5.81 -5.21
N GLU A 173 8.82 -6.14 -5.90
CA GLU A 173 8.96 -5.83 -7.32
C GLU A 173 7.95 -6.62 -8.15
N THR A 174 7.52 -6.04 -9.26
CA THR A 174 6.62 -6.71 -10.21
C THR A 174 7.21 -8.05 -10.66
N GLY A 175 6.35 -9.06 -10.78
CA GLY A 175 6.73 -10.43 -11.09
C GLY A 175 7.05 -11.31 -9.88
N THR A 176 7.20 -10.73 -8.68
CA THR A 176 7.35 -11.50 -7.44
C THR A 176 6.04 -12.20 -7.11
N ILE A 177 6.05 -13.52 -6.99
CA ILE A 177 4.89 -14.28 -6.50
C ILE A 177 4.74 -14.02 -5.00
N HIS A 178 3.55 -13.64 -4.54
CA HIS A 178 3.32 -13.32 -3.14
C HIS A 178 1.89 -13.63 -2.70
N ALA A 179 1.68 -13.68 -1.38
CA ALA A 179 0.38 -13.63 -0.72
C ALA A 179 0.52 -13.17 0.73
N ILE A 180 -0.52 -12.49 1.21
CA ILE A 180 -0.66 -12.16 2.62
C ILE A 180 -1.35 -13.33 3.32
N GLY A 181 -0.68 -13.90 4.33
CA GLY A 181 -1.25 -14.97 5.13
C GLY A 181 -2.26 -14.46 6.15
N SER A 182 -3.14 -15.36 6.58
CA SER A 182 -4.07 -15.15 7.69
C SER A 182 -3.40 -14.59 8.95
N GLY A 183 -4.13 -13.72 9.65
CA GLY A 183 -3.71 -13.11 10.90
C GLY A 183 -2.84 -11.86 10.74
N VAL A 184 -2.63 -11.36 9.52
CA VAL A 184 -1.79 -10.17 9.25
C VAL A 184 -2.66 -8.95 8.92
N LEU A 185 -2.33 -7.81 9.54
CA LEU A 185 -2.79 -6.48 9.15
C LEU A 185 -1.59 -5.70 8.61
N ILE A 186 -1.69 -5.19 7.38
CA ILE A 186 -0.61 -4.39 6.77
C ILE A 186 -1.10 -3.01 6.33
N ALA A 187 -0.15 -2.08 6.22
CA ALA A 187 -0.25 -0.93 5.33
C ALA A 187 0.41 -1.30 4.00
N GLU A 188 -0.28 -1.08 2.89
CA GLU A 188 0.21 -1.30 1.53
C GLU A 188 0.33 0.04 0.79
N ILE A 189 1.51 0.29 0.23
CA ILE A 189 1.77 1.39 -0.69
C ILE A 189 2.14 0.78 -2.03
N GLN A 190 1.46 1.21 -3.09
CA GLN A 190 1.64 0.64 -4.43
C GLN A 190 1.47 1.72 -5.50
N GLN A 191 1.96 1.45 -6.72
CA GLN A 191 1.55 2.21 -7.91
C GLN A 191 0.01 2.18 -8.08
N THR A 192 -0.59 3.20 -8.69
CA THR A 192 -2.05 3.25 -8.99
C THR A 192 -2.44 2.21 -10.03
N SER A 193 -2.62 0.96 -9.61
CA SER A 193 -2.99 -0.17 -10.45
C SER A 193 -3.77 -1.21 -9.64
N ASP A 194 -4.79 -1.80 -10.25
CA ASP A 194 -5.55 -2.92 -9.67
C ASP A 194 -5.34 -4.23 -10.44
N VAL A 195 -4.30 -4.28 -11.29
CA VAL A 195 -4.00 -5.45 -12.12
C VAL A 195 -3.33 -6.54 -11.29
N THR A 196 -4.01 -7.69 -11.18
CA THR A 196 -3.54 -8.84 -10.39
C THR A 196 -3.67 -10.13 -11.17
N TYR A 197 -2.57 -10.89 -11.29
CA TYR A 197 -2.60 -12.24 -11.83
C TYR A 197 -2.63 -13.26 -10.70
N ARG A 198 -3.81 -13.82 -10.48
CA ARG A 198 -4.06 -14.86 -9.48
C ARG A 198 -3.60 -16.23 -9.97
N LEU A 199 -2.76 -16.91 -9.22
CA LEU A 199 -2.23 -18.24 -9.56
C LEU A 199 -3.00 -19.34 -8.84
N TYR A 200 -3.30 -19.13 -7.56
CA TYR A 200 -3.98 -20.10 -6.71
C TYR A 200 -4.81 -19.40 -5.65
N ASP A 201 -5.95 -20.01 -5.30
CA ASP A 201 -6.93 -19.41 -4.40
C ASP A 201 -7.46 -20.35 -3.31
N TRP A 202 -6.65 -21.34 -2.92
CA TRP A 202 -6.99 -22.27 -1.83
C TRP A 202 -8.27 -23.08 -2.07
N GLY A 203 -8.67 -23.25 -3.34
CA GLY A 203 -9.91 -23.94 -3.71
C GLY A 203 -11.19 -23.25 -3.24
N ARG A 204 -11.14 -21.97 -2.89
CA ARG A 204 -12.30 -21.22 -2.40
C ARG A 204 -13.36 -21.03 -3.47
N VAL A 205 -14.60 -20.95 -3.01
CA VAL A 205 -15.79 -20.67 -3.81
C VAL A 205 -16.64 -19.61 -3.11
N ASP A 206 -17.39 -18.83 -3.89
CA ASP A 206 -18.40 -17.91 -3.36
C ASP A 206 -19.66 -18.65 -2.85
N ALA A 207 -20.66 -17.88 -2.38
CA ALA A 207 -21.91 -18.43 -1.85
C ALA A 207 -22.69 -19.24 -2.90
N GLU A 208 -22.44 -18.98 -4.18
CA GLU A 208 -23.03 -19.65 -5.33
C GLU A 208 -22.18 -20.85 -5.82
N GLY A 209 -21.05 -21.14 -5.16
CA GLY A 209 -20.18 -22.27 -5.49
C GLY A 209 -19.21 -22.01 -6.65
N LYS A 210 -19.04 -20.76 -7.07
CA LYS A 210 -18.13 -20.36 -8.17
C LYS A 210 -16.75 -19.98 -7.63
N SER A 211 -15.70 -20.56 -8.21
CA SER A 211 -14.32 -20.18 -7.92
C SER A 211 -13.95 -18.84 -8.55
N ARG A 212 -13.00 -18.13 -7.92
CA ARG A 212 -12.42 -16.92 -8.51
C ARG A 212 -11.56 -17.25 -9.73
N GLU A 213 -11.50 -16.31 -10.66
CA GLU A 213 -10.69 -16.44 -11.86
C GLU A 213 -9.18 -16.52 -11.54
N LEU A 214 -8.51 -17.46 -12.21
CA LEU A 214 -7.07 -17.64 -12.20
C LEU A 214 -6.50 -17.18 -13.54
N HIS A 215 -5.28 -16.64 -13.52
CA HIS A 215 -4.61 -15.99 -14.65
C HIS A 215 -3.27 -16.67 -14.95
N THR A 216 -3.22 -17.99 -14.83
CA THR A 216 -1.98 -18.77 -14.86
C THR A 216 -1.22 -18.67 -16.16
N GLU A 217 -1.90 -18.52 -17.31
CA GLU A 217 -1.23 -18.29 -18.60
C GLU A 217 -0.62 -16.89 -18.71
N LEU A 218 -1.37 -15.85 -18.30
CA LEU A 218 -0.88 -14.46 -18.31
C LEU A 218 0.33 -14.27 -17.38
N ALA A 219 0.36 -15.03 -16.29
CA ALA A 219 1.42 -15.01 -15.29
C ALA A 219 2.78 -15.46 -15.82
N LEU A 220 2.85 -16.39 -16.79
CA LEU A 220 4.11 -16.98 -17.23
C LEU A 220 5.12 -15.93 -17.75
N GLU A 221 4.64 -14.94 -18.50
CA GLU A 221 5.48 -13.84 -19.00
C GLU A 221 5.75 -12.76 -17.94
N ALA A 222 5.00 -12.76 -16.85
CA ALA A 222 5.08 -11.74 -15.82
C ALA A 222 5.94 -12.17 -14.62
N ILE A 223 6.13 -13.48 -14.39
CA ILE A 223 6.88 -14.01 -13.25
C ILE A 223 8.37 -13.67 -13.38
N ASN A 224 8.94 -13.16 -12.29
CA ASN A 224 10.37 -13.19 -12.07
C ASN A 224 10.74 -14.52 -11.39
N TYR A 225 11.47 -15.38 -12.08
CA TYR A 225 11.84 -16.71 -11.59
C TYR A 225 13.11 -16.71 -10.71
N GLU A 226 13.80 -15.58 -10.63
CA GLU A 226 14.97 -15.41 -9.78
C GLU A 226 14.57 -15.19 -8.31
N LEU A 227 15.56 -15.28 -7.41
CA LEU A 227 15.36 -14.93 -6.00
C LEU A 227 15.27 -13.41 -5.83
N THR A 228 14.31 -12.95 -5.03
CA THR A 228 14.11 -11.53 -4.73
C THR A 228 14.38 -11.23 -3.24
N PRO A 229 15.27 -10.27 -2.90
CA PRO A 229 15.49 -9.86 -1.52
C PRO A 229 14.35 -8.95 -1.06
N SER A 230 13.21 -9.55 -0.70
CA SER A 230 11.99 -8.78 -0.42
C SER A 230 11.87 -8.26 1.01
N LYS A 231 12.45 -8.93 2.01
CA LYS A 231 12.39 -8.47 3.40
C LYS A 231 13.43 -7.37 3.64
N ILE A 232 12.97 -6.21 4.09
CA ILE A 232 13.83 -5.06 4.39
C ILE A 232 14.31 -5.12 5.84
N THR A 233 15.60 -4.90 6.04
CA THR A 233 16.20 -4.76 7.37
C THR A 233 16.57 -3.29 7.58
N TYR A 234 16.12 -2.72 8.69
CA TYR A 234 16.38 -1.32 9.03
C TYR A 234 16.47 -1.13 10.54
N THR A 235 17.06 -0.01 10.96
CA THR A 235 17.13 0.42 12.36
C THR A 235 16.63 1.86 12.43
N ALA A 236 15.42 2.06 12.91
CA ALA A 236 14.85 3.39 13.05
C ALA A 236 15.39 4.10 14.29
N ASN A 237 15.67 5.39 14.15
CA ASN A 237 16.08 6.25 15.25
C ASN A 237 14.95 7.22 15.59
N GLU A 238 14.78 7.53 16.88
CA GLU A 238 13.79 8.50 17.33
C GLU A 238 14.02 9.86 16.67
N ASN A 239 12.93 10.46 16.21
CA ASN A 239 12.88 11.79 15.59
C ASN A 239 13.72 11.95 14.32
N GLN A 240 14.06 10.84 13.65
CA GLN A 240 14.82 10.83 12.40
C GLN A 240 14.17 9.91 11.37
N ALA A 241 14.00 10.41 10.15
CA ALA A 241 13.57 9.60 9.02
C ALA A 241 14.63 8.53 8.73
N THR A 242 14.18 7.29 8.59
CA THR A 242 15.01 6.13 8.27
C THR A 242 14.47 5.48 7.02
N GLU A 243 15.31 5.37 6.00
CA GLU A 243 14.96 4.72 4.73
C GLU A 243 14.45 3.29 4.95
N LEU A 244 13.27 3.00 4.40
CA LEU A 244 12.75 1.65 4.27
C LEU A 244 12.91 1.15 2.84
N VAL A 245 12.36 1.89 1.87
CA VAL A 245 12.36 1.53 0.45
C VAL A 245 12.47 2.78 -0.38
N HIS A 246 13.54 2.93 -1.16
CA HIS A 246 13.63 3.95 -2.21
C HIS A 246 13.65 3.26 -3.58
N CYS A 247 12.64 3.53 -4.42
CA CYS A 247 12.51 2.91 -5.73
C CYS A 247 12.07 3.95 -6.79
N PRO A 248 12.12 3.60 -8.09
CA PRO A 248 11.76 4.55 -9.15
C PRO A 248 10.34 5.13 -9.10
N TYR A 249 9.44 4.50 -8.34
CA TYR A 249 8.02 4.86 -8.30
C TYR A 249 7.63 5.64 -7.04
N PHE A 250 8.28 5.35 -5.91
CA PHE A 250 8.06 6.00 -4.63
C PHE A 250 9.20 5.68 -3.66
N ASN A 251 9.34 6.53 -2.67
CA ASN A 251 10.22 6.37 -1.53
C ASN A 251 9.38 6.26 -0.26
N THR A 252 9.82 5.48 0.70
CA THR A 252 9.17 5.32 2.00
C THR A 252 10.22 5.30 3.10
N ASP A 253 10.05 6.20 4.06
CA ASP A 253 10.86 6.28 5.27
C ASP A 253 9.99 5.98 6.50
N ALA A 254 10.59 5.38 7.53
CA ALA A 254 10.01 5.33 8.87
C ALA A 254 10.46 6.57 9.66
N LEU A 255 9.51 7.29 10.24
CA LEU A 255 9.76 8.41 11.14
C LEU A 255 9.10 8.13 12.50
N PRO A 256 9.82 7.51 13.45
CA PRO A 256 9.41 7.49 14.84
C PRO A 256 9.48 8.91 15.40
N VAL A 257 8.42 9.35 16.04
CA VAL A 257 8.31 10.65 16.70
C VAL A 257 8.19 10.40 18.20
N ASP A 258 9.04 11.06 18.99
CA ASP A 258 8.90 11.20 20.44
C ASP A 258 9.29 12.64 20.83
N GLY A 259 8.28 13.47 21.08
CA GLY A 259 8.45 14.91 21.28
C GLY A 259 8.14 15.70 20.02
N THR A 260 9.06 16.56 19.58
CA THR A 260 8.83 17.53 18.49
C THR A 260 9.82 17.31 17.34
N VAL A 261 9.30 17.12 16.13
CA VAL A 261 10.06 17.04 14.88
C VAL A 261 9.70 18.23 13.99
N LYS A 262 10.72 18.89 13.43
CA LYS A 262 10.52 19.89 12.37
C LYS A 262 10.71 19.22 11.03
N TRP A 263 9.61 18.97 10.34
CA TRP A 263 9.60 18.35 9.03
C TRP A 263 9.62 19.39 7.92
N LYS A 264 10.27 19.06 6.81
CA LYS A 264 10.32 19.86 5.58
C LYS A 264 9.90 18.99 4.40
N SER A 265 9.20 19.60 3.45
CA SER A 265 8.77 18.93 2.23
C SER A 265 9.94 18.47 1.36
N HIS A 266 9.68 17.42 0.58
CA HIS A 266 10.52 17.04 -0.54
C HIS A 266 10.27 17.98 -1.72
N GLU A 267 11.33 18.50 -2.31
CA GLU A 267 11.21 19.51 -3.37
C GLU A 267 10.41 18.98 -4.57
N GLY A 268 9.37 19.70 -4.97
CA GLY A 268 8.58 19.40 -6.16
C GLY A 268 7.66 18.18 -6.06
N SER A 269 7.41 17.64 -4.86
CA SER A 269 6.52 16.49 -4.63
C SER A 269 5.58 16.73 -3.46
N PHE A 270 4.41 16.09 -3.51
CA PHE A 270 3.59 15.85 -2.32
C PHE A 270 4.25 14.85 -1.38
N THR A 271 3.72 14.74 -0.17
CA THR A 271 4.09 13.69 0.79
C THR A 271 2.83 13.07 1.38
N VAL A 272 2.81 11.76 1.56
CA VAL A 272 1.74 11.07 2.30
C VAL A 272 2.33 10.54 3.60
N PHE A 273 1.64 10.78 4.71
CA PHE A 273 1.94 10.12 5.97
C PHE A 273 0.89 9.07 6.27
N MET A 274 1.32 7.85 6.59
CA MET A 274 0.47 6.83 7.23
C MET A 274 0.91 6.67 8.69
N CYS A 275 0.00 6.88 9.63
CA CYS A 275 0.30 6.72 11.05
C CYS A 275 0.23 5.23 11.43
N ALA A 276 1.39 4.60 11.57
CA ALA A 276 1.52 3.18 11.90
C ALA A 276 1.21 2.89 13.37
N GLU A 277 1.61 3.80 14.25
CA GLU A 277 1.46 3.70 15.70
C GLU A 277 1.26 5.05 16.36
N GLY A 278 0.62 5.05 17.53
CA GLY A 278 0.56 6.22 18.41
C GLY A 278 -0.34 7.36 17.91
N LYS A 279 0.03 8.58 18.26
CA LYS A 279 -0.73 9.81 17.99
C LYS A 279 0.20 11.00 17.87
N VAL A 280 -0.07 11.86 16.88
CA VAL A 280 0.69 13.08 16.59
C VAL A 280 -0.24 14.25 16.28
N THR A 281 0.29 15.45 16.43
CA THR A 281 -0.31 16.70 15.98
C THR A 281 0.62 17.38 15.00
N PHE A 282 0.11 17.73 13.83
CA PHE A 282 0.79 18.52 12.82
C PHE A 282 0.37 19.97 12.97
N THR A 283 1.34 20.88 13.05
CA THR A 283 1.09 22.33 13.02
C THR A 283 1.55 22.88 11.68
N VAL A 284 0.62 23.44 10.92
CA VAL A 284 0.85 24.07 9.62
C VAL A 284 0.35 25.50 9.68
N GLU A 285 1.25 26.47 9.49
CA GLU A 285 0.94 27.92 9.58
C GLU A 285 0.13 28.30 10.84
N GLY A 286 0.44 27.68 11.98
CA GLY A 286 -0.24 27.92 13.26
C GLY A 286 -1.59 27.22 13.44
N VAL A 287 -2.05 26.43 12.46
CA VAL A 287 -3.24 25.57 12.58
C VAL A 287 -2.81 24.15 12.90
N THR A 288 -3.48 23.52 13.87
CA THR A 288 -3.18 22.17 14.34
C THR A 288 -4.13 21.13 13.76
N TYR A 289 -3.59 19.98 13.42
CA TYR A 289 -4.31 18.81 12.93
C TYR A 289 -3.81 17.57 13.67
N THR A 290 -4.70 16.76 14.22
CA THR A 290 -4.32 15.60 15.04
C THR A 290 -4.62 14.31 14.30
N TYR A 291 -3.63 13.40 14.30
CA TYR A 291 -3.70 12.09 13.66
C TYR A 291 -3.30 11.00 14.63
N GLN A 292 -3.84 9.80 14.42
CA GLN A 292 -3.58 8.63 15.24
C GLN A 292 -3.37 7.39 14.37
N LYS A 293 -2.94 6.29 14.99
CA LYS A 293 -2.81 4.99 14.33
C LYS A 293 -3.99 4.68 13.42
N GLY A 294 -3.70 4.38 12.15
CA GLY A 294 -4.70 4.11 11.11
C GLY A 294 -5.08 5.32 10.27
N ASP A 295 -4.65 6.53 10.60
CA ASP A 295 -4.86 7.70 9.75
C ASP A 295 -3.84 7.77 8.61
N THR A 296 -4.33 8.15 7.43
CA THR A 296 -3.53 8.48 6.26
C THR A 296 -3.81 9.93 5.87
N VAL A 297 -2.75 10.71 5.63
CA VAL A 297 -2.87 12.14 5.31
C VAL A 297 -1.97 12.51 4.14
N LEU A 298 -2.55 13.19 3.16
CA LEU A 298 -1.82 13.83 2.06
C LEU A 298 -1.39 15.23 2.47
N ILE A 299 -0.12 15.53 2.34
CA ILE A 299 0.47 16.85 2.44
C ILE A 299 0.68 17.36 1.02
N PRO A 300 -0.12 18.34 0.55
CA PRO A 300 0.07 18.97 -0.75
C PRO A 300 1.49 19.53 -0.91
N ALA A 301 2.02 19.49 -2.13
CA ALA A 301 3.36 20.02 -2.45
C ALA A 301 3.56 21.50 -2.09
N GLU A 302 2.47 22.28 -1.99
CA GLU A 302 2.50 23.68 -1.54
C GLU A 302 2.91 23.83 -0.06
N ILE A 303 2.71 22.81 0.78
CA ILE A 303 3.10 22.85 2.20
C ILE A 303 4.58 22.50 2.35
N SER A 304 5.40 23.52 2.60
CA SER A 304 6.86 23.35 2.68
C SER A 304 7.41 22.88 4.03
N SER A 305 6.63 23.02 5.10
CA SER A 305 7.08 22.62 6.44
C SER A 305 5.93 22.36 7.41
N ILE A 306 6.18 21.47 8.36
CA ILE A 306 5.24 21.06 9.40
C ILE A 306 6.02 20.90 10.71
N VAL A 307 5.43 21.33 11.84
CA VAL A 307 5.91 20.91 13.16
C VAL A 307 5.06 19.72 13.60
N ILE A 308 5.70 18.57 13.80
CA ILE A 308 5.06 17.32 14.21
C ILE A 308 5.34 17.10 15.68
N GLU A 309 4.31 16.97 16.50
CA GLU A 309 4.45 16.78 17.95
C GLU A 309 3.65 15.57 18.44
N GLY A 310 4.25 14.73 19.27
CA GLY A 310 3.56 13.61 19.91
C GLY A 310 4.44 12.40 20.11
N LYS A 311 3.81 11.22 20.11
CA LYS A 311 4.48 9.93 20.18
C LYS A 311 3.83 8.97 19.20
N ALA A 312 4.51 8.69 18.09
CA ALA A 312 3.98 7.89 17.00
C ALA A 312 5.09 7.26 16.15
N THR A 313 4.72 6.30 15.31
CA THR A 313 5.52 5.89 14.17
C THR A 313 4.77 6.29 12.90
N LEU A 314 5.39 7.14 12.08
CA LEU A 314 4.85 7.54 10.78
C LEU A 314 5.61 6.83 9.67
N LEU A 315 4.89 6.39 8.64
CA LEU A 315 5.47 6.08 7.34
C LEU A 315 5.36 7.35 6.50
N GLU A 316 6.49 7.86 6.03
CA GLU A 316 6.60 9.04 5.18
C GLU A 316 6.83 8.58 3.74
N ILE A 317 5.88 8.88 2.84
CA ILE A 317 5.92 8.46 1.44
C ILE A 317 6.03 9.68 0.52
N PHE A 318 7.01 9.68 -0.36
CA PHE A 318 7.29 10.77 -1.30
C PHE A 318 7.85 10.22 -2.62
N LEU A 319 7.93 11.06 -3.67
CA LEU A 319 8.41 10.68 -5.00
C LEU A 319 9.64 11.46 -5.39
#